data_AF-A0A3A0AG50-F1
#
_entry.id   AF-A0A3A0AG50-F1
#
_cell.length_a   1.000
_cell.length_b   1.000
_cell.length_c   1.000
_cell.angle_alpha   90.00
_cell.angle_beta   90.00
_cell.angle_gamma   90.00
#
_symmetry.space_group_name_H-M   'P 1'
#
loop_
_entity.id
_entity.type
_entity.pdbx_description
1 polymer ?
#
loop_
_entity_poly.entity_id
_entity_poly.type
_entity_poly.pdbx_seq_one_letter_code
_entity_poly.pdbx_strand_id
1 'polypeptide(L)'
;YALDDPRVIDHHAEIRPDSYYGVSKAYGEAMGRYYVENHGLRVFCLRIGTVRADDDPRSPEIATANAWLPLTPEQAYERLRATWLSQRDCAQLIARCLEADHINFGIYYGISNNPRQFWDIEHARREIGYAPEDSAPLG
;
A
#
# COMPACT_ATOMS: atom_id res chain seq x y z
N TYR A 1 -6.38 8.13 10.92
CA TYR A 1 -5.05 8.54 10.45
C TYR A 1 -4.33 9.39 11.50
N ALA A 2 -4.73 9.33 12.76
CA ALA A 2 -4.01 10.00 13.83
C ALA A 2 -2.70 9.23 14.13
N LEU A 3 -1.75 9.84 14.83
CA LEU A 3 -0.52 9.15 15.23
C LEU A 3 -0.78 7.99 16.21
N ASP A 4 -1.84 8.09 16.98
CA ASP A 4 -2.30 7.11 17.97
C ASP A 4 -3.43 6.23 17.44
N ASP A 5 -3.60 6.14 16.11
CA ASP A 5 -4.62 5.31 15.50
C ASP A 5 -4.38 3.83 15.84
N PRO A 6 -5.28 3.16 16.60
CA PRO A 6 -5.02 1.83 17.12
C PRO A 6 -5.26 0.74 16.07
N ARG A 7 -5.72 1.10 14.88
CA ARG A 7 -6.07 0.14 13.83
C ARG A 7 -4.80 -0.49 13.28
N VAL A 8 -4.81 -1.81 13.19
CA VAL A 8 -3.82 -2.58 12.44
C VAL A 8 -4.60 -3.47 11.49
N ILE A 9 -4.39 -3.27 10.20
CA ILE A 9 -4.97 -4.06 9.13
C ILE A 9 -3.83 -4.83 8.50
N ASP A 10 -3.79 -6.13 8.76
CA ASP A 10 -2.79 -7.04 8.23
C ASP A 10 -3.30 -7.81 7.01
N HIS A 11 -2.45 -8.70 6.50
CA HIS A 11 -2.76 -9.56 5.37
C HIS A 11 -3.88 -10.59 5.63
N HIS A 12 -4.32 -10.77 6.88
CA HIS A 12 -5.46 -11.63 7.24
C HIS A 12 -6.79 -10.87 7.30
N ALA A 13 -6.75 -9.53 7.26
CA ALA A 13 -7.95 -8.72 7.30
C ALA A 13 -8.91 -9.05 6.14
N GLU A 14 -10.20 -9.15 6.46
CA GLU A 14 -11.26 -9.33 5.46
C GLU A 14 -11.25 -8.20 4.42
N ILE A 15 -11.52 -8.57 3.16
CA ILE A 15 -11.62 -7.60 2.07
C ILE A 15 -12.86 -6.72 2.28
N ARG A 16 -12.65 -5.40 2.41
CA ARG A 16 -13.70 -4.39 2.64
C ARG A 16 -13.53 -3.22 1.67
N PRO A 17 -13.93 -3.36 0.39
CA PRO A 17 -13.70 -2.35 -0.63
C PRO A 17 -14.60 -1.13 -0.40
N ASP A 18 -14.08 0.06 -0.69
CA ASP A 18 -14.78 1.35 -0.52
C ASP A 18 -15.49 1.84 -1.79
N SER A 19 -15.30 1.15 -2.91
CA SER A 19 -15.72 1.57 -4.24
C SER A 19 -15.73 0.39 -5.23
N TYR A 20 -16.38 0.57 -6.39
CA TYR A 20 -16.31 -0.40 -7.49
C TYR A 20 -14.88 -0.59 -8.01
N TYR A 21 -14.06 0.46 -7.94
CA TYR A 21 -12.63 0.35 -8.21
C TYR A 21 -11.97 -0.65 -7.25
N GLY A 22 -12.21 -0.52 -5.94
CA GLY A 22 -11.71 -1.47 -4.94
C GLY A 22 -12.20 -2.90 -5.19
N VAL A 23 -13.48 -3.09 -5.54
CA VAL A 23 -14.04 -4.40 -5.91
C VAL A 23 -13.29 -5.00 -7.10
N SER A 24 -12.99 -4.20 -8.14
CA SER A 24 -12.25 -4.68 -9.30
C SER A 24 -10.81 -5.11 -8.97
N LYS A 25 -10.17 -4.45 -7.99
CA LYS A 25 -8.84 -4.82 -7.51
C LYS A 25 -8.87 -6.13 -6.71
N ALA A 26 -9.87 -6.32 -5.86
CA ALA A 26 -10.07 -7.60 -5.16
C ALA A 26 -10.33 -8.77 -6.13
N TYR A 27 -11.09 -8.53 -7.20
CA TYR A 27 -11.23 -9.50 -8.29
C TYR A 27 -9.87 -9.84 -8.93
N GLY A 28 -9.00 -8.85 -9.14
CA GLY A 28 -7.64 -9.06 -9.64
C GLY A 28 -6.76 -9.91 -8.71
N GLU A 29 -6.90 -9.77 -7.39
CA GLU A 29 -6.20 -10.61 -6.40
C GLU A 29 -6.63 -12.08 -6.49
N ALA A 30 -7.94 -12.34 -6.55
CA ALA A 30 -8.48 -13.68 -6.78
C ALA A 30 -8.08 -14.24 -8.15
N MET A 31 -8.12 -13.36 -9.16
CA MET A 31 -7.48 -13.43 -10.47
C MET A 31 -6.11 -14.12 -10.42
N GLY A 32 -5.19 -13.41 -9.77
CA GLY A 32 -3.82 -13.81 -9.57
C GLY A 32 -3.70 -15.18 -8.92
N ARG A 33 -4.42 -15.41 -7.81
CA ARG A 33 -4.40 -16.70 -7.11
C ARG A 33 -4.81 -17.84 -8.04
N TYR A 34 -5.88 -17.68 -8.82
CA TYR A 34 -6.31 -18.70 -9.79
C TYR A 34 -5.20 -19.05 -10.79
N TYR A 35 -4.48 -18.05 -11.32
CA TYR A 35 -3.41 -18.30 -12.29
C TYR A 35 -2.16 -18.94 -11.67
N VAL A 36 -1.89 -18.68 -10.40
CA VAL A 36 -0.84 -19.40 -9.67
C VAL A 36 -1.19 -20.89 -9.60
N GLU A 37 -2.40 -21.24 -9.15
CA GLU A 37 -2.81 -22.63 -8.96
C GLU A 37 -2.96 -23.41 -10.28
N ASN A 38 -3.44 -22.76 -11.34
CA ASN A 38 -3.85 -23.45 -12.57
C ASN A 38 -2.89 -23.26 -13.74
N HIS A 39 -2.01 -22.27 -13.69
CA HIS A 39 -1.14 -21.91 -14.81
C HIS A 39 0.34 -21.74 -14.44
N GLY A 40 0.70 -22.00 -13.17
CA GLY A 40 2.09 -21.96 -12.71
C GLY A 40 2.72 -20.57 -12.76
N LEU A 41 1.91 -19.50 -12.79
CA LEU A 41 2.42 -18.14 -12.69
C LEU A 41 2.91 -17.85 -11.27
N ARG A 42 3.82 -16.89 -11.14
CA ARG A 42 4.10 -16.19 -9.88
C ARG A 42 3.38 -14.85 -9.93
N VAL A 43 2.57 -14.55 -8.91
CA VAL A 43 1.78 -13.31 -8.88
C VAL A 43 1.92 -12.62 -7.53
N PHE A 44 2.32 -11.36 -7.58
CA PHE A 44 2.39 -10.49 -6.40
C PHE A 44 1.38 -9.35 -6.56
N CYS A 45 0.49 -9.21 -5.58
CA CYS A 45 -0.51 -8.16 -5.54
C CYS A 45 -0.09 -7.07 -4.56
N LEU A 46 0.20 -5.87 -5.08
CA LEU A 46 0.58 -4.73 -4.26
C LEU A 46 -0.63 -3.83 -4.02
N ARG A 47 -1.09 -3.77 -2.77
CA ARG A 47 -2.14 -2.84 -2.31
C ARG A 47 -1.50 -1.47 -2.07
N ILE A 48 -1.30 -0.74 -3.17
CA ILE A 48 -0.61 0.55 -3.19
C ILE A 48 -1.39 1.60 -2.37
N GLY A 49 -0.70 2.29 -1.47
CA GLY A 49 -1.25 3.43 -0.74
C GLY A 49 -1.37 4.68 -1.59
N THR A 50 -0.40 5.58 -1.54
CA THR A 50 -0.42 6.85 -2.29
C THR A 50 0.96 7.16 -2.84
N VAL A 51 1.14 6.88 -4.12
CA VAL A 51 2.31 7.28 -4.92
C VAL A 51 1.93 8.55 -5.68
N ARG A 52 2.81 9.55 -5.69
CA ARG A 52 2.60 10.82 -6.40
C ARG A 52 3.79 11.16 -7.28
N ALA A 53 3.55 11.98 -8.29
CA ALA A 53 4.59 12.41 -9.22
C ALA A 53 5.61 13.37 -8.57
N ASP A 54 5.16 14.22 -7.64
CA ASP A 54 6.00 15.15 -6.88
C ASP A 54 6.81 14.48 -5.77
N ASP A 55 6.45 13.25 -5.41
CA ASP A 55 7.09 12.40 -4.39
C ASP A 55 7.28 13.10 -3.02
N ASP A 56 6.39 14.04 -2.68
CA ASP A 56 6.45 14.80 -1.42
C ASP A 56 5.19 14.57 -0.56
N PRO A 57 5.32 13.94 0.62
CA PRO A 57 4.21 13.75 1.54
C PRO A 57 3.72 15.06 2.20
N ARG A 58 4.36 16.19 1.91
CA ARG A 58 3.99 17.54 2.34
C ARG A 58 3.30 18.36 1.25
N SER A 59 3.18 17.79 0.04
CA SER A 59 2.70 18.53 -1.12
C SER A 59 1.31 19.11 -0.88
N PRO A 60 1.11 20.42 -1.11
CA PRO A 60 -0.17 21.05 -0.84
C PRO A 60 -1.27 20.64 -1.82
N GLU A 61 -0.88 20.09 -2.97
CA GLU A 61 -1.79 19.57 -3.98
C GLU A 61 -2.67 18.42 -3.47
N ILE A 62 -2.29 17.75 -2.37
CA ILE A 62 -3.11 16.67 -1.81
C ILE A 62 -4.49 17.14 -1.36
N ALA A 63 -4.62 18.41 -1.00
CA ALA A 63 -5.89 19.02 -0.61
C ALA A 63 -6.94 18.97 -1.73
N THR A 64 -6.51 18.87 -2.99
CA THR A 64 -7.40 18.82 -4.16
C THR A 64 -7.29 17.52 -4.96
N ALA A 65 -6.18 16.77 -4.83
CA ALA A 65 -5.91 15.55 -5.58
C ALA A 65 -6.87 14.37 -5.27
N ASN A 66 -7.65 14.44 -4.20
CA ASN A 66 -8.59 13.40 -3.78
C ASN A 66 -10.05 13.86 -3.90
N ALA A 67 -10.41 14.64 -4.91
CA ALA A 67 -11.75 15.25 -5.04
C ALA A 67 -12.94 14.26 -5.03
N TRP A 68 -12.69 12.97 -5.29
CA TRP A 68 -13.68 11.88 -5.20
C TRP A 68 -13.86 11.31 -3.78
N LEU A 69 -12.98 11.65 -2.84
CA LEU A 69 -13.12 11.30 -1.42
C LEU A 69 -13.71 12.50 -0.66
N PRO A 70 -14.73 12.28 0.19
CA PRO A 70 -15.35 13.35 0.97
C PRO A 70 -14.49 13.71 2.20
N LEU A 71 -13.27 14.20 1.98
CA LEU A 71 -12.31 14.57 3.01
C LEU A 71 -12.11 16.09 3.05
N THR A 72 -11.93 16.64 4.25
CA THR A 72 -11.37 18.01 4.38
C THR A 72 -9.90 18.02 3.93
N PRO A 73 -9.33 19.18 3.57
CA PRO A 73 -7.90 19.28 3.27
C PRO A 73 -7.02 18.65 4.36
N GLU A 74 -7.30 18.93 5.63
CA GLU A 74 -6.56 18.40 6.78
C GLU A 74 -6.64 16.86 6.81
N GLN A 75 -7.82 16.28 6.61
CA GLN A 75 -7.99 14.84 6.54
C GLN A 75 -7.25 14.22 5.35
N ALA A 76 -7.16 14.92 4.22
CA ALA A 76 -6.42 14.47 3.04
C ALA A 76 -4.91 14.43 3.32
N TYR A 77 -4.34 15.43 4.00
CA TYR A 77 -2.95 15.40 4.45
C TYR A 77 -2.68 14.28 5.44
N GLU A 78 -3.55 14.11 6.44
CA GLU A 78 -3.39 13.03 7.43
C GLU A 78 -3.44 11.64 6.77
N ARG A 79 -4.36 11.45 5.83
CA ARG A 79 -4.43 10.23 5.03
C ARG A 79 -3.14 10.05 4.22
N LEU A 80 -2.67 11.06 3.49
CA LEU A 80 -1.42 10.97 2.72
C LEU A 80 -0.26 10.60 3.63
N ARG A 81 -0.08 11.24 4.77
CA ARG A 81 1.00 10.90 5.70
C ARG A 81 0.91 9.47 6.23
N ALA A 82 -0.28 8.90 6.36
CA ALA A 82 -0.44 7.50 6.73
C ALA A 82 -0.16 6.54 5.56
N THR A 83 -0.54 6.91 4.34
CA THR A 83 -0.57 6.02 3.16
C THR A 83 0.49 6.31 2.12
N TRP A 84 1.39 7.28 2.33
CA TRP A 84 2.40 7.65 1.37
C TRP A 84 3.33 6.48 1.07
N LEU A 85 3.63 6.30 -0.21
CA LEU A 85 4.63 5.38 -0.71
C LEU A 85 5.54 6.19 -1.60
N SER A 86 6.79 6.39 -1.17
CA SER A 86 7.78 7.08 -1.99
C SER A 86 8.03 6.30 -3.28
N GLN A 87 8.48 6.98 -4.33
CA GLN A 87 8.83 6.30 -5.58
C GLN A 87 9.99 5.31 -5.38
N ARG A 88 10.95 5.64 -4.50
CA ARG A 88 12.06 4.76 -4.12
C ARG A 88 11.56 3.49 -3.43
N ASP A 89 10.72 3.63 -2.43
CA ASP A 89 10.18 2.50 -1.66
C ASP A 89 9.24 1.65 -2.53
N CYS A 90 8.48 2.26 -3.44
CA CYS A 90 7.69 1.54 -4.44
C CYS A 90 8.58 0.66 -5.33
N ALA A 91 9.68 1.22 -5.83
CA ALA A 91 10.64 0.47 -6.64
C ALA A 91 11.30 -0.66 -5.84
N GLN A 92 11.66 -0.40 -4.58
CA GLN A 92 12.22 -1.42 -3.68
C GLN A 92 11.22 -2.57 -3.46
N LEU A 93 9.95 -2.26 -3.18
CA LEU A 93 8.90 -3.27 -2.99
C LEU A 93 8.74 -4.16 -4.22
N ILE A 94 8.70 -3.56 -5.41
CA ILE A 94 8.61 -4.29 -6.68
C ILE A 94 9.85 -5.16 -6.89
N ALA A 95 11.05 -4.61 -6.67
CA ALA A 95 12.30 -5.35 -6.80
C ALA A 95 12.34 -6.58 -5.88
N ARG A 96 11.93 -6.42 -4.62
CA ARG A 96 11.84 -7.51 -3.64
C ARG A 96 10.87 -8.61 -4.07
N CYS A 97 9.73 -8.28 -4.67
CA CYS A 97 8.82 -9.28 -5.24
C CYS A 97 9.47 -10.06 -6.39
N LEU A 98 10.21 -9.39 -7.27
CA LEU A 98 10.89 -10.03 -8.41
C LEU A 98 11.99 -10.98 -7.94
N GLU A 99 12.72 -10.62 -6.87
CA GLU A 99 13.81 -11.41 -6.29
C GLU A 99 13.34 -12.56 -5.37
N ALA A 100 12.07 -12.56 -4.96
CA ALA A 100 11.51 -13.58 -4.05
C ALA A 100 11.16 -14.90 -4.77
N ASP A 101 12.19 -15.64 -5.19
CA ASP A 101 12.05 -16.88 -5.97
C ASP A 101 11.36 -18.04 -5.22
N HIS A 102 11.24 -17.94 -3.90
CA HIS A 102 10.56 -18.92 -3.05
C HIS A 102 9.05 -18.67 -2.89
N ILE A 103 8.50 -17.60 -3.47
CA ILE A 103 7.09 -17.22 -3.32
C ILE A 103 6.38 -17.22 -4.67
N ASN A 104 5.26 -17.95 -4.71
CA ASN A 104 4.39 -18.01 -5.89
C ASN A 104 3.23 -17.03 -5.84
N PHE A 105 2.71 -16.72 -4.65
CA PHE A 105 1.63 -15.77 -4.46
C PHE A 105 1.81 -14.96 -3.19
N GLY A 106 1.75 -13.62 -3.28
CA GLY A 106 1.84 -12.74 -2.13
C GLY A 106 0.95 -11.51 -2.29
N ILE A 107 0.39 -11.02 -1.19
CA ILE A 107 -0.39 -9.78 -1.13
C ILE A 107 0.26 -8.87 -0.09
N TYR A 108 0.72 -7.70 -0.52
CA TYR A 108 1.47 -6.79 0.34
C TYR A 108 0.89 -5.38 0.30
N TYR A 109 0.77 -4.74 1.47
CA TYR A 109 0.49 -3.31 1.54
C TYR A 109 1.72 -2.51 1.11
N GLY A 110 1.54 -1.62 0.14
CA GLY A 110 2.59 -0.77 -0.39
C GLY A 110 2.52 0.62 0.20
N ILE A 111 3.22 0.83 1.32
CA ILE A 111 3.47 2.14 1.94
C ILE A 111 4.93 2.22 2.41
N SER A 112 5.44 3.45 2.52
CA SER A 112 6.72 3.75 3.18
C SER A 112 6.62 3.53 4.69
N ASN A 113 7.71 3.73 5.45
CA ASN A 113 7.75 3.49 6.90
C ASN A 113 7.06 4.61 7.71
N ASN A 114 5.81 4.91 7.38
CA ASN A 114 5.11 6.08 7.87
C ASN A 114 4.72 5.93 9.36
N PRO A 115 4.88 6.97 10.20
CA PRO A 115 4.51 6.88 11.62
C PRO A 115 3.01 6.73 11.87
N ARG A 116 2.17 7.23 10.96
CA ARG A 116 0.70 7.17 11.02
C ARG A 116 0.12 5.92 10.33
N GLN A 117 0.98 4.96 9.95
CA GLN A 117 0.54 3.77 9.23
C GLN A 117 -0.41 2.92 10.09
N PHE A 118 -1.41 2.36 9.42
CA PHE A 118 -2.37 1.41 9.99
C PHE A 118 -2.49 0.14 9.14
N TRP A 119 -1.79 0.10 8.01
CA TRP A 119 -1.61 -1.10 7.18
C TRP A 119 -0.29 -1.75 7.57
N ASP A 120 -0.33 -3.04 7.89
CA ASP A 120 0.85 -3.79 8.31
C ASP A 120 1.81 -4.04 7.14
N ILE A 121 3.05 -3.55 7.28
CA ILE A 121 4.16 -3.84 6.36
C ILE A 121 5.09 -4.94 6.87
N GLU A 122 4.89 -5.48 8.08
CA GLU A 122 5.71 -6.55 8.65
C GLU A 122 5.58 -7.86 7.86
N HIS A 123 4.42 -8.11 7.22
CA HIS A 123 4.29 -9.24 6.31
C HIS A 123 5.27 -9.14 5.13
N ALA A 124 5.36 -7.98 4.47
CA ALA A 124 6.29 -7.75 3.37
C ALA A 124 7.76 -7.76 3.83
N ARG A 125 8.05 -7.20 5.01
CA ARG A 125 9.39 -7.27 5.64
C ARG A 125 9.86 -8.71 5.80
N ARG A 126 9.00 -9.57 6.35
CA ARG A 126 9.33 -10.96 6.66
C ARG A 126 9.43 -11.85 5.42
N GLU A 127 8.50 -11.72 4.48
CA GLU A 127 8.41 -12.65 3.35
C GLU A 127 9.36 -12.32 2.21
N ILE A 128 9.48 -11.02 1.87
CA ILE A 128 10.22 -10.56 0.69
C ILE A 128 11.36 -9.60 1.04
N GLY A 129 11.61 -9.33 2.33
CA GLY A 129 12.70 -8.44 2.74
C GLY A 129 12.49 -6.97 2.38
N TYR A 130 11.22 -6.53 2.26
CA TYR A 130 10.90 -5.11 2.04
C TYR A 130 11.34 -4.27 3.24
N ALA A 131 12.18 -3.26 3.01
CA ALA A 131 12.77 -2.43 4.06
C ALA A 131 12.73 -0.96 3.62
N PRO A 132 11.55 -0.31 3.68
CA PRO A 132 11.39 1.06 3.20
C PRO A 132 12.35 2.01 3.90
N GLU A 133 12.93 2.90 3.10
CA GLU A 133 13.96 3.86 3.52
C GLU A 133 13.37 5.25 3.77
N ASP A 134 12.19 5.54 3.21
CA ASP A 134 11.53 6.83 3.37
C ASP A 134 10.38 6.77 4.40
N SER A 135 9.97 7.95 4.85
CA SER A 135 8.89 8.14 5.81
C SER A 135 8.22 9.49 5.63
N ALA A 136 6.89 9.53 5.73
CA ALA A 136 6.16 10.78 5.91
C ALA A 136 6.56 11.48 7.22
N PRO A 137 6.52 12.82 7.30
CA PRO A 137 6.82 13.55 8.52
C PRO A 137 5.77 13.33 9.62
N LEU A 138 6.16 13.57 10.88
CA LEU A 138 5.25 13.53 12.02
C LEU A 138 4.29 14.73 12.04
N GLY A 139 4.76 15.91 11.60
CA GLY A 139 4.04 17.19 11.57
C GLY A 139 3.23 17.44 10.31
#